data_AF-A0A8T5MBN1-F1
#
_entry.id   AF-A0A8T5MBN1-F1
#
_cell.length_a   1.000
_cell.length_b   1.000
_cell.length_c   1.000
_cell.angle_alpha   90.00
_cell.angle_beta   90.00
_cell.angle_gamma   90.00
#
_symmetry.space_group_name_H-M   'P 1'
#
loop_
_entity.id
_entity.type
_entity.pdbx_description
1 polymer ?
#
loop_
_entity_poly.entity_id
_entity_poly.type
_entity_poly.pdbx_seq_one_letter_code
_entity_poly.pdbx_strand_id
1 'polypeptide(L)'
;MVYLKLRKKRSELIEERKCINNFLRLELSELDYTEIKSNLSGVRDKNLVKKYPELDSKIKEAKNYLVELKHKNELMNLTDKKKTIGREIYQLSLKEEEMRRTKEQQRAYLKNRLDLEENKVFDKTELNDVEIEILLEEGYKQVNEYCVAKKKVITVLIRPILNHSVAHTFLVWSTRRLLEEYAMIEDILEHETRDADLTFEVDGKEFAIEVETGTLLRKKKQLEEKIKYLDEKYEDRWMVVVSKRELVKKYNKFGLCTQRKWVCKNLEKMLGI
;
A
#
# COMPACT_ATOMS: atom_id res chain seq x y z
N MET A 1 -31.50 -45.48 78.63
CA MET A 1 -30.43 -44.87 77.78
C MET A 1 -29.95 -45.80 76.65
N VAL A 2 -29.74 -47.10 76.88
CA VAL A 2 -29.28 -48.08 75.86
C VAL A 2 -30.26 -48.22 74.67
N TYR A 3 -31.57 -48.26 74.93
CA TYR A 3 -32.60 -48.39 73.90
C TYR A 3 -32.61 -47.23 72.89
N LEU A 4 -32.40 -45.99 73.34
CA LEU A 4 -32.31 -44.81 72.47
C LEU A 4 -31.08 -44.85 71.55
N LYS A 5 -29.94 -45.33 72.06
CA LYS A 5 -28.71 -45.52 71.26
C LYS A 5 -28.90 -46.59 70.18
N LEU A 6 -29.55 -47.70 70.51
CA LEU A 6 -29.86 -48.77 69.55
C LEU A 6 -30.85 -48.32 68.48
N ARG A 7 -31.89 -47.57 68.85
CA ARG A 7 -32.86 -47.00 67.91
C ARG A 7 -32.21 -46.01 66.94
N LYS A 8 -31.36 -45.12 67.45
CA LYS A 8 -30.59 -44.16 66.63
C LYS A 8 -29.67 -44.88 65.65
N LYS A 9 -28.87 -45.83 66.13
CA LYS A 9 -27.97 -46.64 65.30
C LYS A 9 -28.72 -47.44 64.22
N ARG A 10 -29.89 -47.99 64.55
CA ARG A 10 -30.75 -48.69 63.57
C ARG A 10 -31.29 -47.74 62.51
N SER A 11 -31.71 -46.54 62.91
CA SER A 11 -32.17 -45.50 61.96
C SER A 11 -31.05 -45.06 61.02
N GLU A 12 -29.86 -44.82 61.55
CA GLU A 12 -28.65 -44.46 60.78
C GLU A 12 -28.31 -45.55 59.75
N LEU A 13 -28.35 -46.83 60.15
CA LEU A 13 -28.11 -47.97 59.25
C LEU A 13 -29.17 -48.13 58.15
N ILE A 14 -30.44 -47.80 58.45
CA ILE A 14 -31.53 -47.84 57.46
C ILE A 14 -31.31 -46.74 56.42
N GLU A 15 -31.00 -45.52 56.85
CA GLU A 15 -30.73 -44.39 55.95
C GLU A 15 -29.45 -44.62 55.13
N GLU A 16 -28.39 -45.16 55.73
CA GLU A 16 -27.17 -45.59 55.03
C GLU A 16 -27.49 -46.60 53.92
N ARG A 17 -28.24 -47.66 54.25
CA ARG A 17 -28.62 -48.69 53.27
C ARG A 17 -29.52 -48.14 52.16
N LYS A 18 -30.42 -47.22 52.51
CA LYS A 18 -31.29 -46.53 51.54
C LYS A 18 -30.46 -45.67 50.59
N CYS A 19 -29.50 -44.92 51.12
CA CYS A 19 -28.57 -44.11 50.33
C CYS A 19 -27.73 -44.98 49.37
N ILE A 20 -27.16 -46.08 49.87
CA ILE A 20 -26.36 -47.02 49.06
C ILE A 20 -27.20 -47.67 47.96
N ASN A 21 -28.40 -48.16 48.30
CA ASN A 21 -29.29 -48.76 47.32
C ASN A 21 -29.76 -47.76 46.26
N ASN A 22 -30.01 -46.51 46.65
CA ASN A 22 -30.32 -45.44 45.70
C ASN A 22 -29.13 -45.23 44.75
N PHE A 23 -27.91 -45.10 45.27
CA PHE A 23 -26.70 -44.94 44.47
C PHE A 23 -26.46 -46.11 43.50
N LEU A 24 -26.63 -47.36 43.95
CA LEU A 24 -26.49 -48.55 43.12
C LEU A 24 -27.50 -48.61 41.97
N ARG A 25 -28.69 -48.04 42.18
CA ARG A 25 -29.76 -47.96 41.17
C ARG A 25 -29.66 -46.74 40.26
N LEU A 26 -28.72 -45.82 40.50
CA LEU A 26 -28.57 -44.64 39.64
C LEU A 26 -28.15 -45.07 38.23
N GLU A 27 -28.92 -44.61 37.25
CA GLU A 27 -28.56 -44.64 35.84
C GLU A 27 -27.63 -43.46 35.55
N LEU A 28 -26.33 -43.74 35.48
CA LEU A 28 -25.31 -42.69 35.31
C LEU A 28 -25.50 -41.89 34.02
N SER A 29 -26.12 -42.48 33.00
CA SER A 29 -26.43 -41.83 31.72
C SER A 29 -27.41 -40.66 31.81
N GLU A 30 -28.22 -40.60 32.87
CA GLU A 30 -29.22 -39.55 33.07
C GLU A 30 -28.70 -38.39 33.92
N LEU A 31 -27.53 -38.56 34.54
CA LEU A 31 -26.98 -37.61 35.50
C LEU A 31 -25.91 -36.73 34.85
N ASP A 32 -25.89 -35.47 35.25
CA ASP A 32 -24.85 -34.56 34.83
C ASP A 32 -23.54 -34.73 35.64
N TYR A 33 -22.49 -34.02 35.21
CA TYR A 33 -21.18 -34.07 35.87
C TYR A 33 -21.26 -33.67 37.36
N THR A 34 -22.09 -32.69 37.70
CA THR A 34 -22.22 -32.18 39.08
C THR A 34 -22.97 -33.15 39.97
N GLU A 35 -24.01 -33.80 39.46
CA GLU A 35 -24.82 -34.79 40.15
C GLU A 35 -24.00 -36.04 40.46
N ILE A 36 -23.24 -36.57 39.51
CA ILE A 36 -22.40 -37.77 39.74
C ILE A 36 -21.28 -37.46 40.73
N LYS A 37 -20.65 -36.28 40.62
CA LYS A 37 -19.62 -35.83 41.57
C LYS A 37 -20.17 -35.65 42.99
N SER A 38 -21.37 -35.11 43.13
CA SER A 38 -22.08 -34.96 44.40
C SER A 38 -22.37 -36.33 45.02
N ASN A 39 -22.98 -37.24 44.25
CA ASN A 39 -23.28 -38.61 44.69
C ASN A 39 -22.04 -39.40 45.11
N LEU A 40 -20.93 -39.31 44.36
CA LEU A 40 -19.65 -39.94 44.72
C LEU A 40 -19.04 -39.40 46.01
N SER A 41 -19.29 -38.13 46.35
CA SER A 41 -18.77 -37.53 47.58
C SER A 41 -19.46 -38.10 48.83
N GLY A 42 -20.73 -38.49 48.73
CA GLY A 42 -21.51 -39.05 49.83
C GLY A 42 -21.22 -40.52 50.17
N VAL A 43 -20.51 -41.25 49.30
CA VAL A 43 -20.35 -42.71 49.40
C VAL A 43 -18.88 -43.14 49.63
N ARG A 44 -18.00 -42.18 49.95
CA ARG A 44 -16.54 -42.36 50.04
C ARG A 44 -16.01 -43.08 51.28
N ASP A 45 -16.87 -43.55 52.18
CA ASP A 45 -16.43 -44.25 53.39
C ASP A 45 -15.91 -45.66 53.06
N LYS A 46 -14.61 -45.89 53.32
CA LYS A 46 -13.93 -47.17 53.08
C LYS A 46 -14.58 -48.35 53.82
N ASN A 47 -15.27 -48.08 54.93
CA ASN A 47 -16.00 -49.12 55.68
C ASN A 47 -17.26 -49.58 54.95
N LEU A 48 -17.90 -48.71 54.18
CA LEU A 48 -19.10 -49.05 53.38
C LEU A 48 -18.72 -49.92 52.19
N VAL A 49 -17.61 -49.63 51.53
CA VAL A 49 -17.12 -50.43 50.37
C VAL A 49 -16.78 -51.87 50.81
N LYS A 50 -16.21 -52.05 52.00
CA LYS A 50 -15.97 -53.39 52.57
C LYS A 50 -17.25 -54.16 52.87
N LYS A 51 -18.32 -53.45 53.22
CA LYS A 51 -19.63 -54.00 53.61
C LYS A 51 -20.51 -54.30 52.40
N TYR A 52 -20.28 -53.62 51.28
CA TYR A 52 -21.05 -53.72 50.04
C TYR A 52 -20.10 -53.76 48.82
N PRO A 53 -19.59 -54.94 48.42
CA PRO A 53 -18.62 -55.05 47.31
C PRO A 53 -19.14 -54.51 45.97
N GLU A 54 -20.45 -54.57 45.72
CA GLU A 54 -21.08 -54.03 44.50
C GLU A 54 -20.88 -52.51 44.38
N LEU A 55 -20.70 -51.84 45.52
CA LEU A 55 -20.46 -50.41 45.59
C LEU A 55 -19.10 -50.03 45.01
N ASP A 56 -18.07 -50.87 45.15
CA ASP A 56 -16.75 -50.59 44.57
C ASP A 56 -16.83 -50.54 43.03
N SER A 57 -17.54 -51.52 42.45
CA SER A 57 -17.78 -51.59 41.01
C SER A 57 -18.52 -50.35 40.52
N LYS A 58 -19.62 -49.96 41.19
CA LYS A 58 -20.40 -48.78 40.81
C LYS A 58 -19.63 -47.47 40.99
N ILE A 59 -18.78 -47.36 42.02
CA ILE A 59 -17.88 -46.21 42.21
C ILE A 59 -16.86 -46.12 41.06
N LYS A 60 -16.29 -47.25 40.62
CA LYS A 60 -15.35 -47.29 39.50
C LYS A 60 -16.04 -46.90 38.18
N GLU A 61 -17.23 -47.43 37.93
CA GLU A 61 -18.09 -47.07 36.80
C GLU A 61 -18.37 -45.56 36.77
N ALA A 62 -18.84 -45.00 37.89
CA ALA A 62 -19.13 -43.57 38.03
C ALA A 62 -17.88 -42.69 37.85
N LYS A 63 -16.71 -43.12 38.33
CA LYS A 63 -15.45 -42.39 38.10
C LYS A 63 -15.04 -42.39 36.62
N ASN A 64 -15.14 -43.52 35.95
CA ASN A 64 -14.84 -43.61 34.51
C ASN A 64 -15.80 -42.73 33.71
N TYR A 65 -17.09 -42.81 34.02
CA TYR A 65 -18.11 -41.99 33.37
C TYR A 65 -17.89 -40.48 33.60
N LEU A 66 -17.43 -40.06 34.80
CA LEU A 66 -17.03 -38.66 35.03
C LEU A 66 -15.87 -38.21 34.14
N VAL A 67 -14.90 -39.08 33.88
CA VAL A 67 -13.78 -38.77 32.98
C VAL A 67 -14.30 -38.62 31.54
N GLU A 68 -15.18 -39.50 31.10
CA GLU A 68 -15.82 -39.43 29.78
C GLU A 68 -16.66 -38.15 29.62
N LEU A 69 -17.48 -37.79 30.61
CA LEU A 69 -18.26 -36.54 30.60
C LEU A 69 -17.34 -35.31 30.54
N LYS A 70 -16.25 -35.30 31.32
CA LYS A 70 -15.28 -34.20 31.28
C LYS A 70 -14.68 -34.07 29.87
N HIS A 71 -14.25 -35.18 29.28
CA HIS A 71 -13.69 -35.17 27.93
C HIS A 71 -14.71 -34.72 26.88
N LYS A 72 -15.96 -35.19 26.97
CA LYS A 72 -17.06 -34.79 26.09
C LYS A 72 -17.32 -33.27 26.18
N ASN A 73 -17.34 -32.72 27.38
CA ASN A 73 -17.52 -31.28 27.60
C ASN A 73 -16.34 -30.46 27.05
N GLU A 74 -15.10 -30.92 27.25
CA GLU A 74 -13.91 -30.31 26.65
C GLU A 74 -13.98 -30.34 25.13
N LEU A 75 -14.38 -31.46 24.53
CA LEU A 75 -14.52 -31.61 23.09
C LEU A 75 -15.61 -30.69 22.52
N MET A 76 -16.74 -30.56 23.21
CA MET A 76 -17.81 -29.64 22.83
C MET A 76 -17.32 -28.18 22.87
N ASN A 77 -16.65 -27.79 23.96
CA ASN A 77 -16.06 -26.45 24.10
C ASN A 77 -15.02 -26.16 23.01
N LEU A 78 -14.16 -27.12 22.67
CA LEU A 78 -13.19 -26.98 21.59
C LEU A 78 -13.86 -26.87 20.22
N THR A 79 -14.94 -27.61 20.01
CA THR A 79 -15.73 -27.56 18.77
C THR A 79 -16.38 -26.19 18.60
N ASP A 80 -16.96 -25.62 19.66
CA ASP A 80 -17.57 -24.29 19.61
C ASP A 80 -16.54 -23.18 19.47
N LYS A 81 -15.37 -23.30 20.12
CA LYS A 81 -14.22 -22.42 19.89
C LYS A 81 -13.75 -22.48 18.44
N LYS A 82 -13.59 -23.68 17.87
CA LYS A 82 -13.21 -23.86 16.45
C LYS A 82 -14.20 -23.19 15.51
N LYS A 83 -15.51 -23.33 15.76
CA LYS A 83 -16.56 -22.64 14.97
C LYS A 83 -16.46 -21.12 15.09
N THR A 84 -16.21 -20.61 16.30
CA THR A 84 -16.07 -19.17 16.56
C THR A 84 -14.86 -18.58 15.81
N ILE A 85 -13.69 -19.21 15.96
CA ILE A 85 -12.46 -18.81 15.25
C ILE A 85 -12.68 -18.88 13.73
N GLY A 86 -13.36 -19.92 13.23
CA GLY A 86 -13.69 -20.03 11.81
C GLY A 86 -14.53 -18.86 11.28
N ARG A 87 -15.49 -18.35 12.08
CA ARG A 87 -16.27 -17.16 11.72
C ARG A 87 -15.41 -15.90 11.73
N GLU A 88 -14.54 -15.73 12.72
CA GLU A 88 -13.64 -14.57 12.81
C GLU A 88 -12.67 -14.51 11.62
N ILE A 89 -12.06 -15.64 11.25
CA ILE A 89 -11.19 -15.73 10.07
C ILE A 89 -11.95 -15.33 8.81
N TYR A 90 -13.18 -15.82 8.64
CA TYR A 90 -14.01 -15.46 7.50
C TYR A 90 -14.31 -13.95 7.46
N GLN A 91 -14.69 -13.34 8.58
CA GLN A 91 -14.92 -11.89 8.65
C GLN A 91 -13.66 -11.07 8.34
N LEU A 92 -12.51 -11.51 8.84
CA LEU A 92 -11.23 -10.87 8.52
C LEU A 92 -10.91 -10.95 7.03
N SER A 93 -11.15 -12.11 6.39
CA SER A 93 -10.93 -12.25 4.94
C SER A 93 -11.82 -11.32 4.10
N LEU A 94 -13.09 -11.13 4.51
CA LEU A 94 -14.00 -10.20 3.82
C LEU A 94 -13.52 -8.76 3.95
N LYS A 95 -13.09 -8.35 5.14
CA LYS A 95 -12.55 -7.01 5.39
C LYS A 95 -11.26 -6.76 4.62
N GLU A 96 -10.38 -7.75 4.52
CA GLU A 96 -9.15 -7.66 3.72
C GLU A 96 -9.46 -7.44 2.24
N GLU A 97 -10.41 -8.18 1.68
CA GLU A 97 -10.81 -8.02 0.28
C GLU A 97 -11.44 -6.64 0.01
N GLU A 98 -12.28 -6.15 0.91
CA GLU A 98 -12.87 -4.81 0.81
C GLU A 98 -11.81 -3.70 0.85
N MET A 99 -10.83 -3.82 1.76
CA MET A 99 -9.69 -2.90 1.81
C MET A 99 -8.86 -2.96 0.53
N ARG A 100 -8.65 -4.15 -0.03
CA ARG A 100 -7.93 -4.31 -1.31
C ARG A 100 -8.67 -3.61 -2.45
N ARG A 101 -9.98 -3.84 -2.59
CA ARG A 101 -10.82 -3.20 -3.62
C ARG A 101 -10.81 -1.67 -3.47
N THR A 102 -10.93 -1.17 -2.26
CA THR A 102 -10.89 0.28 -1.98
C THR A 102 -9.55 0.88 -2.37
N LYS A 103 -8.44 0.21 -2.04
CA LYS A 103 -7.08 0.64 -2.44
C LYS A 103 -6.91 0.61 -3.96
N GLU A 104 -7.37 -0.43 -4.64
CA GLU A 104 -7.32 -0.54 -6.09
C GLU A 104 -8.11 0.59 -6.78
N GLN A 105 -9.31 0.89 -6.28
CA GLN A 105 -10.13 1.99 -6.78
C GLN A 105 -9.47 3.36 -6.55
N GLN A 106 -8.95 3.59 -5.34
CA GLN A 106 -8.21 4.81 -5.03
C GLN A 106 -6.99 4.97 -5.92
N ARG A 107 -6.26 3.88 -6.16
CA ARG A 107 -5.08 3.86 -7.01
C ARG A 107 -5.42 4.13 -8.47
N ALA A 108 -6.50 3.54 -8.99
CA ALA A 108 -7.00 3.82 -10.35
C ALA A 108 -7.42 5.30 -10.50
N TYR A 109 -8.13 5.84 -9.50
CA TYR A 109 -8.49 7.25 -9.47
C TYR A 109 -7.24 8.16 -9.49
N LEU A 110 -6.23 7.85 -8.69
CA LEU A 110 -4.98 8.62 -8.66
C LEU A 110 -4.22 8.54 -9.99
N LYS A 111 -4.15 7.36 -10.62
CA LYS A 111 -3.54 7.20 -11.96
C LYS A 111 -4.22 8.08 -13.00
N ASN A 112 -5.56 8.11 -13.01
CA ASN A 112 -6.32 8.96 -13.93
C ASN A 112 -6.10 10.46 -13.63
N ARG A 113 -6.05 10.85 -12.35
CA ARG A 113 -5.80 12.26 -11.98
C ARG A 113 -4.40 12.73 -12.36
N LEU A 114 -3.40 11.86 -12.25
CA LEU A 114 -2.02 12.19 -12.63
C LEU A 114 -1.86 12.30 -14.15
N ASP A 115 -2.76 11.72 -14.94
CA ASP A 115 -2.71 11.70 -16.39
C ASP A 115 -1.33 11.28 -16.92
N LEU A 116 -0.97 10.04 -16.58
CA LEU A 116 0.37 9.48 -16.83
C LEU A 116 0.72 9.35 -18.31
N GLU A 117 -0.27 9.42 -19.20
CA GLU A 117 -0.08 9.37 -20.65
C GLU A 117 0.49 10.68 -21.17
N GLU A 118 -0.06 11.81 -20.73
CA GLU A 118 0.35 13.16 -21.17
C GLU A 118 1.49 13.73 -20.31
N ASN A 119 1.48 13.50 -18.99
CA ASN A 119 2.41 14.16 -18.07
C ASN A 119 3.75 13.41 -17.95
N LYS A 120 4.77 13.98 -18.58
CA LYS A 120 6.15 13.45 -18.57
C LYS A 120 6.94 13.81 -17.29
N VAL A 121 6.58 14.88 -16.60
CA VAL A 121 7.34 15.43 -15.45
C VAL A 121 6.38 15.89 -14.35
N PHE A 122 6.65 15.48 -13.11
CA PHE A 122 5.92 15.95 -11.92
C PHE A 122 6.86 16.60 -10.92
N ASP A 123 6.47 17.76 -10.38
CA ASP A 123 7.17 18.36 -9.25
C ASP A 123 6.86 17.58 -7.97
N LYS A 124 7.90 17.09 -7.29
CA LYS A 124 7.71 16.28 -6.07
C LYS A 124 6.96 17.05 -4.97
N THR A 125 7.07 18.38 -4.94
CA THR A 125 6.39 19.23 -3.94
C THR A 125 4.88 19.32 -4.14
N GLU A 126 4.39 18.93 -5.32
CA GLU A 126 2.97 18.95 -5.69
C GLU A 126 2.32 17.56 -5.53
N LEU A 127 3.05 16.56 -5.03
CA LEU A 127 2.63 15.16 -4.91
C LEU A 127 2.58 14.70 -3.46
N ASN A 128 1.64 13.81 -3.15
CA ASN A 128 1.63 13.03 -1.91
C ASN A 128 2.42 11.72 -2.05
N ASP A 129 2.68 11.06 -0.92
CA ASP A 129 3.52 9.83 -0.88
C ASP A 129 2.95 8.68 -1.72
N VAL A 130 1.63 8.53 -1.79
CA VAL A 130 0.98 7.48 -2.58
C VAL A 130 1.12 7.76 -4.07
N GLU A 131 1.02 9.01 -4.50
CA GLU A 131 1.29 9.40 -5.90
C GLU A 131 2.75 9.17 -6.29
N ILE A 132 3.68 9.49 -5.40
CA ILE A 132 5.11 9.25 -5.61
C ILE A 132 5.35 7.74 -5.79
N GLU A 133 4.78 6.90 -4.92
CA GLU A 133 4.87 5.44 -5.04
C GLU A 133 4.32 4.94 -6.39
N ILE A 134 3.12 5.39 -6.78
CA ILE A 134 2.52 5.06 -8.08
C ILE A 134 3.45 5.44 -9.23
N LEU A 135 3.99 6.67 -9.25
CA LEU A 135 4.88 7.14 -10.31
C LEU A 135 6.16 6.31 -10.40
N LEU A 136 6.76 5.97 -9.26
CA LEU A 136 7.97 5.13 -9.21
C LEU A 136 7.69 3.71 -9.74
N GLU A 137 6.55 3.11 -9.39
CA GLU A 137 6.14 1.81 -9.92
C GLU A 137 5.87 1.85 -11.44
N GLU A 138 5.37 2.98 -11.96
CA GLU A 138 5.17 3.23 -13.40
C GLU A 138 6.47 3.60 -14.13
N GLY A 139 7.62 3.53 -13.45
CA GLY A 139 8.94 3.68 -14.04
C GLY A 139 9.44 5.13 -14.13
N TYR A 140 8.79 6.08 -13.47
CA TYR A 140 9.32 7.43 -13.34
C TYR A 140 10.60 7.41 -12.49
N LYS A 141 11.55 8.28 -12.84
CA LYS A 141 12.82 8.43 -12.12
C LYS A 141 12.82 9.72 -11.33
N GLN A 142 13.11 9.63 -10.04
CA GLN A 142 13.34 10.81 -9.20
C GLN A 142 14.71 11.42 -9.51
N VAL A 143 14.76 12.69 -9.88
CA VAL A 143 16.00 13.43 -10.15
C VAL A 143 15.98 14.82 -9.53
N ASN A 144 17.18 15.37 -9.32
CA ASN A 144 17.35 16.76 -8.87
C ASN A 144 17.95 17.57 -10.02
N GLU A 145 17.19 18.52 -10.54
CA GLU A 145 17.58 19.28 -11.73
C GLU A 145 17.31 20.79 -11.52
N TYR A 146 18.12 21.64 -12.17
CA TYR A 146 17.95 23.09 -12.11
C TYR A 146 16.78 23.53 -13.00
N CYS A 147 15.68 23.96 -12.38
CA CYS A 147 14.51 24.50 -13.05
C CYS A 147 14.74 25.95 -13.48
N VAL A 148 14.57 26.23 -14.77
CA VAL A 148 14.76 27.57 -15.34
C VAL A 148 13.65 28.54 -14.95
N ALA A 149 12.40 28.06 -14.80
CA ALA A 149 11.26 28.84 -14.32
C ALA A 149 11.46 29.24 -12.83
N LYS A 150 11.65 28.25 -11.95
CA LYS A 150 11.83 28.47 -10.50
C LYS A 150 13.22 28.99 -10.12
N LYS A 151 14.17 29.09 -11.06
CA LYS A 151 15.57 29.54 -10.89
C LYS A 151 16.35 28.82 -9.78
N LYS A 152 15.97 27.57 -9.45
CA LYS A 152 16.56 26.75 -8.38
C LYS A 152 16.58 25.27 -8.74
N VAL A 153 17.39 24.48 -8.03
CA VAL A 153 17.33 23.01 -8.12
C VAL A 153 16.07 22.52 -7.42
N ILE A 154 15.30 21.68 -8.09
CA ILE A 154 14.09 21.04 -7.56
C ILE A 154 14.17 19.53 -7.73
N THR A 155 13.42 18.80 -6.90
CA THR A 155 13.25 17.36 -7.03
C THR A 155 12.00 17.08 -7.84
N VAL A 156 12.13 16.28 -8.88
CA VAL A 156 11.03 15.91 -9.79
C VAL A 156 11.04 14.43 -10.09
N LEU A 157 9.88 13.90 -10.50
CA LEU A 157 9.73 12.56 -11.06
C LEU A 157 9.54 12.68 -12.57
N ILE A 158 10.37 11.98 -13.35
CA ILE A 158 10.39 12.10 -14.82
C ILE A 158 10.24 10.73 -15.47
N ARG A 159 9.34 10.62 -16.43
CA ARG A 159 9.17 9.43 -17.27
C ARG A 159 10.30 9.38 -18.32
N PRO A 160 11.14 8.33 -18.35
CA PRO A 160 12.14 8.17 -19.40
C PRO A 160 11.46 7.95 -20.76
N ILE A 161 11.85 8.71 -21.78
CA ILE A 161 11.36 8.56 -23.16
C ILE A 161 12.48 7.91 -23.97
N LEU A 162 12.15 6.93 -24.85
CA LEU A 162 13.14 6.09 -25.55
C LEU A 162 14.25 6.87 -26.28
N ASN A 163 13.98 8.10 -26.72
CA ASN A 163 14.92 8.91 -27.51
C ASN A 163 15.44 10.17 -26.80
N HIS A 164 14.94 10.48 -25.59
CA HIS A 164 15.35 11.68 -24.86
C HIS A 164 16.00 11.31 -23.53
N SER A 165 17.11 11.97 -23.23
CA SER A 165 17.69 11.89 -21.89
C SER A 165 16.77 12.56 -20.88
N VAL A 166 16.76 12.07 -19.64
CA VAL A 166 15.99 12.67 -18.52
C VAL A 166 16.26 14.17 -18.38
N ALA A 167 17.52 14.57 -18.56
CA ALA A 167 17.95 15.97 -18.48
C ALA A 167 17.44 16.85 -19.64
N HIS A 168 17.18 16.26 -20.81
CA HIS A 168 16.56 16.95 -21.95
C HIS A 168 15.07 17.12 -21.69
N THR A 169 14.35 16.04 -21.39
CA THR A 169 12.90 16.06 -21.08
C THR A 169 12.59 17.07 -19.97
N PHE A 170 13.39 17.08 -18.89
CA PHE A 170 13.24 18.07 -17.83
C PHE A 170 13.43 19.50 -18.31
N LEU A 171 14.43 19.74 -19.16
CA LEU A 171 14.80 21.09 -19.57
C LEU A 171 13.77 21.66 -20.56
N VAL A 172 13.19 20.83 -21.44
CA VAL A 172 12.03 21.20 -22.27
C VAL A 172 10.87 21.60 -21.36
N TRP A 173 10.44 20.70 -20.46
CA TRP A 173 9.34 20.97 -19.52
C TRP A 173 9.57 22.25 -18.69
N SER A 174 10.76 22.41 -18.14
CA SER A 174 11.07 23.58 -17.32
C SER A 174 11.12 24.87 -18.12
N THR A 175 11.49 24.81 -19.40
CA THR A 175 11.51 25.97 -20.29
C THR A 175 10.10 26.33 -20.72
N ARG A 176 9.25 25.34 -21.05
CA ARG A 176 7.82 25.55 -21.27
C ARG A 176 7.16 26.28 -20.10
N ARG A 177 7.37 25.82 -18.86
CA ARG A 177 6.83 26.50 -17.67
C ARG A 177 7.30 27.94 -17.53
N LEU A 178 8.53 28.25 -17.96
CA LEU A 178 9.01 29.63 -17.96
C LEU A 178 8.29 30.47 -19.02
N LEU A 179 8.02 29.91 -20.21
CA LEU A 179 7.27 30.61 -21.26
C LEU A 179 5.84 30.92 -20.80
N GLU A 180 5.18 29.99 -20.11
CA GLU A 180 3.84 30.15 -19.54
C GLU A 180 3.74 31.28 -18.49
N GLU A 181 4.86 31.77 -17.94
CA GLU A 181 4.88 32.91 -17.02
C GLU A 181 4.72 34.27 -17.73
N TYR A 182 4.90 34.34 -19.05
CA TYR A 182 4.79 35.58 -19.84
C TYR A 182 3.42 35.65 -20.52
N ALA A 183 2.59 36.60 -20.11
CA ALA A 183 1.22 36.75 -20.62
C ALA A 183 1.11 37.06 -22.12
N MET A 184 2.18 37.55 -22.74
CA MET A 184 2.25 37.86 -24.17
C MET A 184 2.66 36.67 -25.06
N ILE A 185 3.01 35.53 -24.45
CA ILE A 185 3.39 34.32 -25.16
C ILE A 185 2.14 33.47 -25.37
N GLU A 186 1.85 33.15 -26.62
CA GLU A 186 0.69 32.36 -27.05
C GLU A 186 1.15 31.07 -27.75
N ASP A 187 0.23 30.11 -27.92
CA ASP A 187 0.41 28.90 -28.73
C ASP A 187 1.71 28.10 -28.48
N ILE A 188 2.03 27.84 -27.21
CA ILE A 188 3.23 27.07 -26.84
C ILE A 188 3.04 25.58 -27.20
N LEU A 189 3.79 25.12 -28.20
CA LEU A 189 3.77 23.74 -28.70
C LEU A 189 5.11 23.04 -28.42
N GLU A 190 5.04 21.77 -28.02
CA GLU A 190 6.19 20.86 -27.91
C GLU A 190 6.27 19.98 -29.17
N HIS A 191 7.48 19.83 -29.73
CA HIS A 191 7.70 18.96 -30.90
C HIS A 191 8.73 17.87 -30.59
N GLU A 192 8.48 16.66 -31.09
CA GLU A 192 9.44 15.54 -30.97
C GLU A 192 10.26 15.31 -32.25
N THR A 193 10.11 16.17 -33.25
CA THR A 193 10.55 15.90 -34.63
C THR A 193 11.58 16.90 -35.17
N ARG A 194 11.49 17.24 -36.46
CA ARG A 194 12.45 18.10 -37.17
C ARG A 194 12.41 19.55 -36.69
N ASP A 195 11.26 19.99 -36.21
CA ASP A 195 11.07 21.34 -35.68
C ASP A 195 11.81 21.56 -34.35
N ALA A 196 11.85 22.80 -33.86
CA ALA A 196 12.39 23.11 -32.54
C ALA A 196 11.64 22.37 -31.43
N ASP A 197 12.32 22.03 -30.33
CA ASP A 197 11.67 21.33 -29.20
C ASP A 197 10.47 22.10 -28.64
N LEU A 198 10.54 23.45 -28.65
CA LEU A 198 9.44 24.33 -28.29
C LEU A 198 9.25 25.41 -29.37
N THR A 199 8.00 25.68 -29.73
CA THR A 199 7.60 26.82 -30.56
C THR A 199 6.49 27.60 -29.86
N PHE A 200 6.41 28.90 -30.11
CA PHE A 200 5.38 29.77 -29.53
C PHE A 200 5.24 31.06 -30.33
N GLU A 201 4.18 31.82 -30.07
CA GLU A 201 3.89 33.08 -30.77
C GLU A 201 3.99 34.28 -29.82
N VAL A 202 4.51 35.41 -30.33
CA VAL A 202 4.43 36.73 -29.69
C VAL A 202 4.12 37.77 -30.77
N ASP A 203 3.04 38.52 -30.59
CA ASP A 203 2.60 39.59 -31.52
C ASP A 203 2.54 39.14 -33.00
N GLY A 204 1.97 37.96 -33.29
CA GLY A 204 1.87 37.47 -34.68
C GLY A 204 3.14 36.81 -35.23
N LYS A 205 4.21 36.68 -34.43
CA LYS A 205 5.51 36.15 -34.87
C LYS A 205 5.83 34.85 -34.16
N GLU A 206 6.22 33.84 -34.94
CA GLU A 206 6.70 32.56 -34.40
C GLU A 206 8.14 32.68 -33.87
N PHE A 207 8.34 32.11 -32.69
CA PHE A 207 9.63 31.95 -32.02
C PHE A 207 9.87 30.47 -31.71
N ALA A 208 11.15 30.12 -31.55
CA ALA A 208 11.56 28.74 -31.30
C ALA A 208 12.66 28.61 -30.24
N ILE A 209 12.62 27.52 -29.48
CA ILE A 209 13.68 27.12 -28.55
C ILE A 209 14.07 25.68 -28.81
N GLU A 210 15.35 25.47 -29.11
CA GLU A 210 15.96 24.14 -29.23
C GLU A 210 16.72 23.79 -27.94
N VAL A 211 16.46 22.63 -27.35
CA VAL A 211 17.05 22.15 -26.10
C VAL A 211 18.12 21.09 -26.37
N GLU A 212 19.36 21.44 -26.07
CA GLU A 212 20.50 20.62 -26.46
C GLU A 212 21.26 19.99 -25.29
N THR A 213 21.53 18.68 -25.42
CA THR A 213 22.35 17.94 -24.46
C THR A 213 23.75 17.60 -24.97
N GLY A 214 24.05 18.01 -26.20
CA GLY A 214 25.37 17.85 -26.83
C GLY A 214 25.57 16.52 -27.58
N THR A 215 24.53 15.68 -27.66
CA THR A 215 24.54 14.48 -28.51
C THR A 215 24.59 14.86 -30.00
N LEU A 216 23.88 15.90 -30.41
CA LEU A 216 23.81 16.35 -31.81
C LEU A 216 25.14 16.88 -32.34
N LEU A 217 26.00 17.44 -31.49
CA LEU A 217 27.36 17.88 -31.86
C LEU A 217 28.22 16.77 -32.48
N ARG A 218 27.94 15.50 -32.14
CA ARG A 218 28.66 14.35 -32.73
C ARG A 218 28.15 14.01 -34.13
N LYS A 219 26.94 14.46 -34.48
CA LYS A 219 26.25 14.20 -35.74
C LYS A 219 26.22 15.47 -36.60
N LYS A 220 27.40 15.94 -37.02
CA LYS A 220 27.59 17.25 -37.70
C LYS A 220 26.60 17.55 -38.82
N LYS A 221 26.36 16.59 -39.72
CA LYS A 221 25.42 16.76 -40.83
C LYS A 221 23.98 17.02 -40.35
N GLN A 222 23.52 16.27 -39.35
CA GLN A 222 22.18 16.47 -38.77
C GLN A 222 22.07 17.81 -38.05
N LEU A 223 23.14 18.22 -37.36
CA LEU A 223 23.21 19.54 -36.75
C LEU A 223 23.11 20.64 -37.81
N GLU A 224 23.92 20.58 -38.87
CA GLU A 224 23.90 21.55 -39.97
C GLU A 224 22.53 21.64 -40.65
N GLU A 225 21.87 20.50 -40.89
CA GLU A 225 20.51 20.45 -41.44
C GLU A 225 19.48 21.07 -40.49
N LYS A 226 19.59 20.82 -39.18
CA LYS A 226 18.72 21.39 -38.15
C LYS A 226 18.91 22.91 -38.04
N ILE A 227 20.15 23.39 -37.96
CA ILE A 227 20.47 24.82 -37.91
C ILE A 227 19.93 25.52 -39.14
N LYS A 228 20.20 24.97 -40.34
CA LYS A 228 19.69 25.53 -41.60
C LYS A 228 18.16 25.64 -41.59
N TYR A 229 17.47 24.62 -41.11
CA TYR A 229 16.01 24.64 -40.99
C TYR A 229 15.52 25.74 -40.02
N LEU A 230 16.17 25.90 -38.87
CA LEU A 230 15.81 26.91 -37.88
C LEU A 230 16.05 28.33 -38.41
N ASP A 231 17.18 28.56 -39.08
CA ASP A 231 17.51 29.84 -39.72
C ASP A 231 16.52 30.18 -40.85
N GLU A 232 16.12 29.19 -41.67
CA GLU A 232 15.15 29.38 -42.75
C GLU A 232 13.73 29.67 -42.23
N LYS A 233 13.32 29.04 -41.12
CA LYS A 233 11.95 29.15 -40.59
C LYS A 233 11.76 30.33 -39.63
N TYR A 234 12.69 30.52 -38.71
CA TYR A 234 12.56 31.46 -37.59
C TYR A 234 13.50 32.67 -37.69
N GLU A 235 14.42 32.70 -38.67
CA GLU A 235 15.42 33.77 -38.84
C GLU A 235 16.26 33.97 -37.56
N ASP A 236 16.12 35.10 -36.88
CA ASP A 236 16.78 35.43 -35.61
C ASP A 236 15.90 35.20 -34.36
N ARG A 237 14.67 34.69 -34.55
CA ARG A 237 13.66 34.45 -33.51
C ARG A 237 13.78 33.06 -32.86
N TRP A 238 14.98 32.50 -32.82
CA TRP A 238 15.22 31.21 -32.18
C TRP A 238 16.50 31.19 -31.35
N MET A 239 16.52 30.34 -30.31
CA MET A 239 17.71 30.14 -29.48
C MET A 239 17.94 28.69 -29.07
N VAL A 240 19.20 28.36 -28.80
CA VAL A 240 19.60 27.07 -28.20
C VAL A 240 19.74 27.20 -26.69
N VAL A 241 19.04 26.34 -25.95
CA VAL A 241 19.21 26.15 -24.51
C VAL A 241 20.00 24.88 -24.26
N VAL A 242 21.23 25.00 -23.77
CA VAL A 242 22.07 23.83 -23.49
C VAL A 242 21.97 23.36 -22.04
N SER A 243 22.04 22.04 -21.86
CA SER A 243 22.01 21.41 -20.54
C SER A 243 23.28 21.65 -19.71
N LYS A 244 24.42 21.90 -20.38
CA LYS A 244 25.73 22.10 -19.73
C LYS A 244 26.44 23.35 -20.24
N ARG A 245 27.14 24.06 -19.35
CA ARG A 245 27.81 25.33 -19.64
C ARG A 245 28.86 25.23 -20.74
N GLU A 246 29.61 24.14 -20.79
CA GLU A 246 30.66 23.92 -21.78
C GLU A 246 30.14 23.77 -23.21
N LEU A 247 28.85 23.45 -23.38
CA LEU A 247 28.22 23.35 -24.70
C LEU A 247 27.96 24.74 -25.30
N VAL A 248 27.80 25.79 -24.48
CA VAL A 248 27.52 27.15 -24.95
C VAL A 248 28.57 27.58 -25.99
N LYS A 249 29.86 27.41 -25.68
CA LYS A 249 30.95 27.78 -26.62
C LYS A 249 30.86 27.05 -27.96
N LYS A 250 30.32 25.83 -27.97
CA LYS A 250 30.22 24.99 -29.18
C LYS A 250 29.01 25.35 -30.03
N TYR A 251 27.90 25.74 -29.40
CA TYR A 251 26.65 26.08 -30.08
C TYR A 251 26.54 27.57 -30.44
N ASN A 252 27.20 28.47 -29.71
CA ASN A 252 27.16 29.92 -29.94
C ASN A 252 27.73 30.38 -31.30
N LYS A 253 28.33 29.48 -32.07
CA LYS A 253 28.76 29.76 -33.45
C LYS A 253 27.64 29.60 -34.48
N PHE A 254 26.50 29.03 -34.09
CA PHE A 254 25.35 28.78 -34.97
C PHE A 254 24.19 29.75 -34.75
N GLY A 255 24.15 30.45 -33.62
CA GLY A 255 23.04 31.33 -33.27
C GLY A 255 23.07 31.73 -31.79
N LEU A 256 21.98 32.33 -31.32
CA LEU A 256 21.82 32.68 -29.91
C LEU A 256 21.82 31.40 -29.06
N CYS A 257 22.77 31.29 -28.13
CA CYS A 257 22.90 30.12 -27.27
C CYS A 257 22.99 30.54 -25.80
N THR A 258 22.28 29.81 -24.94
CA THR A 258 22.25 30.08 -23.49
C THR A 258 22.35 28.81 -22.66
N GLN A 259 22.83 28.96 -21.43
CA GLN A 259 22.76 27.90 -20.42
C GLN A 259 21.54 28.14 -19.52
N ARG A 260 21.08 27.08 -18.86
CA ARG A 260 19.90 27.06 -17.96
C ARG A 260 19.73 28.32 -17.08
N LYS A 261 20.79 28.75 -16.38
CA LYS A 261 20.76 29.91 -15.46
C LYS A 261 20.41 31.25 -16.14
N TRP A 262 20.68 31.39 -17.44
CA TRP A 262 20.52 32.64 -18.19
C TRP A 262 19.38 32.56 -19.22
N VAL A 263 18.54 31.53 -19.19
CA VAL A 263 17.42 31.38 -20.13
C VAL A 263 16.46 32.57 -20.03
N CYS A 264 15.96 32.88 -18.83
CA CYS A 264 15.04 34.00 -18.60
C CYS A 264 15.58 35.33 -19.15
N LYS A 265 16.82 35.72 -18.79
CA LYS A 265 17.44 36.95 -19.29
C LYS A 265 17.59 36.98 -20.83
N ASN A 266 17.97 35.86 -21.43
CA ASN A 266 18.18 35.81 -22.89
C ASN A 266 16.86 35.72 -23.65
N LEU A 267 15.84 35.10 -23.04
CA LEU A 267 14.46 35.09 -23.54
C LEU A 267 13.92 36.52 -23.56
N GLU A 268 14.00 37.25 -22.46
CA GLU A 268 13.59 38.68 -22.39
C GLU A 268 14.24 39.50 -23.50
N LYS A 269 15.57 39.35 -23.67
CA LYS A 269 16.30 40.01 -24.75
C LYS A 269 15.83 39.60 -26.16
N MET A 270 15.53 38.33 -26.38
CA MET A 270 15.03 37.81 -27.67
C MET A 270 13.64 38.37 -27.99
N LEU A 271 12.82 38.57 -26.96
CA LEU A 271 11.47 39.13 -27.07
C LEU A 271 11.46 40.67 -27.11
N GLY A 272 12.58 41.33 -26.80
CA GLY A 272 12.70 42.79 -26.82
C GLY A 272 12.10 43.48 -25.59
N ILE A 273 12.03 42.79 -24.45
CA ILE A 273 11.53 43.30 -23.16
C ILE A 273 12.66 43.55 -22.15
#